data_AF-A0A3G1A5V8-F1
#
_entry.id   AF-A0A3G1A5V8-F1
#
_cell.length_a   1.000
_cell.length_b   1.000
_cell.length_c   1.000
_cell.angle_alpha   90.00
_cell.angle_beta   90.00
_cell.angle_gamma   90.00
#
_symmetry.space_group_name_H-M   'P 1'
#
loop_
_entity.id
_entity.type
_entity.pdbx_description
1 polymer ?
#
loop_
_entity_poly.entity_id
_entity_poly.type
_entity_poly.pdbx_seq_one_letter_code
_entity_poly.pdbx_strand_id
1 'polypeptide(L)'
;MSSIGGVERGYKVVVCRACEDPPCAAVCPTDALVKRPGGGVLLKAEKCIGCGNCARACPIGAVQWDLENNKPIICVHCGYCAEYCPYGVLQLVR
;
A
#
# COMPACT_ATOMS: atom_id res chain seq x y z
N MET A 1 -8.78 -14.12 19.77
CA MET A 1 -9.68 -13.33 20.65
C MET A 1 -10.21 -12.19 19.81
N SER A 2 -11.36 -12.39 19.18
CA SER A 2 -12.00 -11.41 18.30
C SER A 2 -13.19 -10.87 19.07
N SER A 3 -13.08 -9.67 19.62
CA SER A 3 -14.18 -9.05 20.35
C SER A 3 -15.35 -8.77 19.40
N ILE A 4 -16.46 -9.46 19.65
CA ILE A 4 -17.80 -9.17 19.12
C ILE A 4 -18.36 -8.04 19.99
N GLY A 5 -18.57 -6.85 19.42
CA GLY A 5 -19.33 -5.78 20.08
C GLY A 5 -18.50 -4.56 20.48
N GLY A 6 -18.28 -3.68 19.51
CA GLY A 6 -17.78 -2.32 19.69
C GLY A 6 -17.68 -1.66 18.32
N VAL A 7 -18.66 -0.82 17.95
CA VAL A 7 -18.56 -0.05 16.71
C VAL A 7 -17.61 1.12 16.98
N GLU A 8 -16.31 0.90 16.82
CA GLU A 8 -15.36 2.00 16.81
C GLU A 8 -15.55 2.78 15.51
N ARG A 9 -16.09 4.01 15.60
CA ARG A 9 -16.12 4.97 14.48
C ARG A 9 -14.73 5.54 14.22
N GLY A 10 -13.73 4.67 14.07
CA GLY A 10 -12.36 5.05 13.76
C GLY A 10 -12.15 5.17 12.25
N TYR A 11 -11.81 6.36 11.77
CA TYR A 11 -11.28 6.52 10.42
C TYR A 11 -9.85 5.98 10.38
N LYS A 12 -9.65 4.81 9.75
CA LYS A 12 -8.33 4.19 9.61
C LYS A 12 -7.73 4.53 8.25
N VAL A 13 -6.59 5.23 8.27
CA VAL A 13 -5.78 5.46 7.08
C VAL A 13 -4.78 4.31 6.95
N VAL A 14 -4.87 3.55 5.86
CA VAL A 14 -3.92 2.49 5.55
C VAL A 14 -3.08 2.93 4.36
N VAL A 15 -1.80 3.19 4.62
CA VAL A 15 -0.81 3.59 3.60
C VAL A 15 0.39 2.64 3.64
N CYS A 16 1.18 2.63 2.57
CA CYS A 16 2.42 1.87 2.53
C CYS A 16 3.35 2.36 3.66
N ARG A 17 4.02 1.42 4.33
CA ARG A 17 4.96 1.73 5.43
C ARG A 17 6.40 1.85 4.96
N ALA A 18 6.65 1.87 3.64
CA ALA A 18 7.99 1.91 3.07
C ALA A 18 8.95 0.89 3.70
N CYS A 19 8.52 -0.37 3.81
CA CYS A 19 9.31 -1.42 4.44
C CYS A 19 10.71 -1.51 3.82
N GLU A 20 11.73 -1.63 4.67
CA GLU A 20 13.11 -1.84 4.23
C GLU A 20 13.19 -3.09 3.34
N ASP A 21 12.58 -4.19 3.77
CA ASP A 21 12.40 -5.40 2.96
C ASP A 21 10.91 -5.63 2.65
N PRO A 22 10.42 -5.14 1.49
CA PRO A 22 9.03 -5.19 1.13
C PRO A 22 8.64 -6.62 0.69
N PRO A 23 7.83 -7.34 1.49
CA PRO A 23 7.37 -8.68 1.11
C PRO A 23 6.56 -8.64 -0.19
N CYS A 24 5.83 -7.54 -0.43
CA CYS A 24 5.07 -7.35 -1.66
C CYS A 24 5.93 -7.33 -2.93
N ALA A 25 7.17 -6.84 -2.87
CA ALA A 25 8.10 -6.91 -3.99
C ALA A 25 8.74 -8.30 -4.09
N ALA A 26 9.14 -8.89 -2.95
CA ALA A 26 9.79 -10.19 -2.90
C ALA A 26 8.94 -11.34 -3.47
N VAL A 27 7.62 -11.28 -3.32
CA VAL A 27 6.70 -12.31 -3.87
C VAL A 27 6.31 -12.07 -5.34
N CYS A 28 6.78 -10.99 -5.96
CA CYS A 28 6.40 -10.64 -7.32
C CYS A 28 7.18 -11.53 -8.31
N PRO A 29 6.52 -12.41 -9.08
CA PRO A 29 7.23 -13.33 -9.99
C PRO A 29 7.81 -12.65 -11.24
N THR A 30 7.41 -11.41 -11.53
CA THR A 30 7.80 -10.68 -12.74
C THR A 30 8.62 -9.43 -12.46
N ASP A 31 9.04 -9.21 -11.21
CA ASP A 31 9.74 -8.00 -10.77
C ASP A 31 9.01 -6.70 -11.17
N ALA A 32 7.68 -6.74 -11.19
CA ALA A 32 6.85 -5.59 -11.49
C ALA A 32 6.83 -4.58 -10.34
N LEU A 33 7.18 -5.01 -9.12
CA LEU A 33 7.29 -4.14 -7.95
C LEU A 33 8.75 -3.95 -7.57
N VAL A 34 9.18 -2.68 -7.52
CA VAL A 34 10.56 -2.32 -7.19
C VAL A 34 10.60 -1.30 -6.07
N LYS A 35 11.62 -1.36 -5.20
CA LYS A 35 11.86 -0.32 -4.19
C LYS A 35 12.05 1.03 -4.89
N ARG A 36 11.40 2.07 -4.38
CA ARG A 36 11.51 3.44 -4.92
C ARG A 36 12.45 4.28 -4.04
N PRO A 37 13.36 5.09 -4.62
CA PRO A 37 14.08 6.11 -3.86
C PRO A 37 13.09 7.14 -3.30
N GLY A 38 13.09 7.33 -1.99
CA GLY A 38 12.11 8.16 -1.28
C GLY A 38 10.97 7.39 -0.60
N GLY A 39 11.06 6.06 -0.54
CA GLY A 39 10.18 5.21 0.26
C GLY A 39 9.08 4.52 -0.56
N GLY A 40 8.70 3.34 -0.09
CA GLY A 40 7.67 2.50 -0.71
C GLY A 40 8.16 1.71 -1.92
N VAL A 41 7.20 1.26 -2.72
CA VAL A 41 7.46 0.49 -3.93
C VAL A 41 6.77 1.15 -5.13
N LEU A 42 7.37 1.01 -6.30
CA LEU A 42 6.84 1.47 -7.57
C LEU A 42 6.36 0.27 -8.38
N LEU A 43 5.17 0.38 -8.95
CA LEU A 43 4.62 -0.58 -9.90
C LEU A 43 5.06 -0.24 -11.33
N LYS A 44 5.68 -1.21 -12.01
CA LYS A 44 5.87 -1.23 -13.46
C LYS A 44 4.68 -1.96 -14.09
N ALA A 45 3.69 -1.19 -14.53
CA ALA A 45 2.41 -1.73 -14.97
C ALA A 45 2.56 -2.70 -16.16
N GLU A 46 3.55 -2.44 -17.01
CA GLU A 46 3.92 -3.21 -18.21
C GLU A 46 4.38 -4.63 -17.86
N LYS A 47 5.00 -4.84 -16.69
CA LYS A 47 5.48 -6.16 -16.23
C LYS A 47 4.47 -6.90 -15.37
N CYS A 48 3.44 -6.21 -14.90
CA CYS A 48 2.49 -6.79 -13.95
C CYS A 48 1.50 -7.72 -14.65
N ILE A 49 1.39 -8.96 -14.20
CA ILE A 49 0.44 -9.95 -14.75
C ILE A 49 -0.87 -10.07 -13.95
N GLY A 50 -1.09 -9.22 -12.94
CA GLY A 50 -2.34 -9.24 -12.16
C GLY A 50 -2.49 -10.46 -11.23
N CYS A 51 -1.39 -11.07 -10.77
CA CYS A 51 -1.45 -12.31 -9.97
C CYS A 51 -1.94 -12.14 -8.51
N GLY A 52 -2.04 -10.92 -7.99
CA GLY A 52 -2.54 -10.65 -6.63
C GLY A 52 -1.59 -11.04 -5.47
N ASN A 53 -0.41 -11.60 -5.74
CA ASN A 53 0.52 -12.02 -4.69
C ASN A 53 0.94 -10.88 -3.77
N CYS A 54 1.21 -9.70 -4.33
CA CYS A 54 1.63 -8.52 -3.59
C CYS A 54 0.57 -8.01 -2.61
N ALA A 55 -0.72 -8.12 -2.97
CA ALA A 55 -1.83 -7.77 -2.09
C ALA A 55 -1.91 -8.72 -0.88
N ARG A 56 -1.81 -10.03 -1.13
CA ARG A 56 -1.84 -11.05 -0.08
C ARG A 56 -0.62 -11.01 0.84
N ALA A 57 0.55 -10.66 0.31
CA ALA A 57 1.79 -10.60 1.07
C ALA A 57 1.93 -9.34 1.91
N CYS A 58 1.09 -8.32 1.73
CA CYS A 58 1.17 -7.09 2.51
C CYS A 58 0.55 -7.30 3.91
N PRO A 59 1.35 -7.29 4.99
CA PRO A 59 0.85 -7.65 6.33
C PRO A 59 -0.17 -6.64 6.89
N ILE A 60 -0.13 -5.40 6.39
CA ILE A 60 -1.03 -4.32 6.82
C ILE A 60 -2.15 -4.02 5.81
N GLY A 61 -2.19 -4.72 4.68
CA GLY A 61 -3.18 -4.49 3.64
C GLY A 61 -3.05 -3.15 2.90
N ALA A 62 -1.85 -2.58 2.80
CA ALA A 62 -1.62 -1.31 2.11
C ALA A 62 -1.63 -1.40 0.58
N VAL A 63 -1.57 -2.62 0.03
CA VAL A 63 -1.70 -2.86 -1.40
C VAL A 63 -3.17 -3.13 -1.68
N GLN A 64 -3.84 -2.16 -2.29
CA GLN A 64 -5.24 -2.26 -2.71
C GLN A 64 -5.32 -2.77 -4.15
N TRP A 65 -6.51 -3.06 -4.67
CA TRP A 65 -6.67 -3.65 -6.00
C TRP A 65 -7.63 -2.85 -6.87
N ASP A 66 -7.20 -2.57 -8.09
CA ASP A 66 -8.03 -2.03 -9.16
C ASP A 66 -8.63 -3.21 -9.94
N LEU A 67 -9.95 -3.37 -9.83
CA LEU A 67 -10.69 -4.45 -10.49
C LEU A 67 -10.87 -4.20 -12.00
N GLU A 68 -10.87 -2.94 -12.44
CA GLU A 68 -11.07 -2.59 -13.85
C GLU A 68 -9.79 -2.84 -14.65
N ASN A 69 -8.65 -2.40 -14.12
CA ASN A 69 -7.35 -2.57 -14.78
C ASN A 69 -6.64 -3.88 -14.41
N ASN A 70 -7.16 -4.61 -13.43
CA ASN A 70 -6.55 -5.81 -12.84
C ASN A 70 -5.09 -5.58 -12.39
N LYS A 71 -4.87 -4.48 -11.66
CA LYS A 71 -3.54 -4.06 -11.17
C LYS A 71 -3.60 -3.68 -9.69
N PRO A 72 -2.48 -3.83 -8.94
CA PRO A 72 -2.41 -3.35 -7.58
C PRO A 72 -2.35 -1.80 -7.54
N ILE A 73 -3.17 -1.21 -6.67
CA ILE A 73 -3.09 0.20 -6.30
C ILE A 73 -2.12 0.33 -5.12
N ILE A 74 -1.06 1.11 -5.32
CA ILE A 74 0.04 1.24 -4.36
C ILE A 74 0.24 2.70 -4.00
N CYS A 75 0.43 2.97 -2.71
CA CYS A 75 0.81 4.29 -2.23
C CYS A 75 2.22 4.64 -2.75
N VAL A 76 2.31 5.71 -3.54
CA VAL A 76 3.58 6.22 -4.09
C VAL A 76 4.29 7.21 -3.16
N HIS A 77 3.85 7.36 -1.92
CA HIS A 77 4.38 8.33 -0.95
C HIS A 77 4.44 9.77 -1.50
N CYS A 78 3.41 10.22 -2.23
CA CYS A 78 3.35 11.58 -2.77
C CYS A 78 3.04 12.65 -1.71
N GLY A 79 2.50 12.26 -0.55
CA GLY A 79 2.18 13.19 0.54
C GLY A 79 0.87 13.96 0.39
N TYR A 80 0.17 13.83 -0.74
CA TYR A 80 -1.10 14.54 -1.00
C TYR A 80 -2.13 14.33 0.12
N CYS A 81 -2.25 13.11 0.66
CA CYS A 81 -3.17 12.85 1.77
C CYS A 81 -2.77 13.57 3.08
N ALA A 82 -1.48 13.82 3.31
CA ALA A 82 -1.01 14.57 4.47
C ALA A 82 -1.26 16.08 4.29
N GLU A 83 -1.02 16.61 3.09
CA GLU A 83 -1.25 18.03 2.77
C GLU A 83 -2.73 18.43 2.88
N TYR A 84 -3.63 17.59 2.38
CA TYR A 84 -5.06 17.86 2.40
C TYR A 84 -5.76 17.44 3.70
N CYS A 85 -5.02 16.94 4.70
CA CYS A 85 -5.62 16.51 5.95
C CYS A 85 -6.07 17.73 6.79
N PRO A 86 -7.38 18.00 6.93
CA PRO A 86 -7.85 19.22 7.60
C PRO A 86 -7.57 19.21 9.10
N TYR A 87 -7.40 18.02 9.68
CA TYR A 87 -7.15 17.84 11.11
C TYR A 87 -5.66 17.68 11.45
N GLY A 88 -4.77 17.66 10.45
CA GLY A 88 -3.33 17.50 10.68
C GLY A 88 -2.92 16.15 11.31
N VAL A 89 -3.76 15.12 11.20
CA VAL A 89 -3.49 13.80 11.80
C VAL A 89 -2.52 12.94 10.98
N LEU A 90 -2.22 13.36 9.74
CA LEU A 90 -1.31 12.66 8.84
C LEU A 90 -0.05 13.49 8.61
N GLN A 91 1.10 12.83 8.71
CA GLN A 91 2.39 13.41 8.37
C GLN A 91 3.20 12.40 7.56
N LEU A 92 3.80 12.87 6.45
CA LEU A 92 4.79 12.10 5.70
C LEU A 92 6.19 12.48 6.20
N VAL A 93 6.73 11.67 7.10
CA VAL A 93 8.12 11.75 7.56
C VAL A 93 9.01 10.93 6.62
N ARG A 94 10.12 11.53 6.19
CA ARG A 94 11.12 10.91 5.30
C ARG A 94 12.12 10.10 6.09
#